data_AF-A0A7J9TE17-F1
#
_entry.id   AF-A0A7J9TE17-F1
#
_cell.length_a   1.000
_cell.length_b   1.000
_cell.length_c   1.000
_cell.angle_alpha   90.00
_cell.angle_beta   90.00
_cell.angle_gamma   90.00
#
_symmetry.space_group_name_H-M   'P 1'
#
loop_
_entity.id
_entity.type
_entity.pdbx_description
1 polymer ?
#
loop_
_entity_poly.entity_id
_entity_poly.type
_entity_poly.pdbx_seq_one_letter_code
_entity_poly.pdbx_strand_id
1 'polypeptide(L)'
;MKRTKFFGVLALMIILAALGTASAYRGNVFGMDSESREDIVNAIETNNYQAWKEVMSNQLTEENFNDCVERHEARSEMREHREDKRQAIEAGDYKAFKVAAENLPVLSNIQNEDDFEMLVQLHQAKLDGDYETVAELREQLGLPGRFGEHKMSGQSGRGR
;
A
#
# COMPACT_ATOMS: atom_id res chain seq x y z
N MET A 1 19.06 41.23 -8.07
CA MET A 1 18.70 40.34 -9.18
C MET A 1 18.65 38.89 -8.69
N LYS A 2 17.47 38.27 -8.85
CA LYS A 2 17.15 36.84 -9.05
C LYS A 2 17.81 35.78 -8.15
N ARG A 3 17.14 35.47 -7.03
CA ARG A 3 17.18 34.14 -6.38
C ARG A 3 16.12 33.25 -7.04
N THR A 4 16.47 32.60 -8.13
CA THR A 4 15.72 31.47 -8.68
C THR A 4 16.75 30.41 -8.97
N LYS A 5 16.50 29.14 -8.59
CA LYS A 5 17.09 27.86 -9.08
C LYS A 5 17.20 26.73 -8.02
N PHE A 6 16.61 26.84 -6.83
CA PHE A 6 16.66 25.72 -5.86
C PHE A 6 15.38 24.87 -5.71
N PHE A 7 14.23 25.33 -6.22
CA PHE A 7 12.97 24.56 -6.15
C PHE A 7 12.83 23.50 -7.26
N GLY A 8 13.64 23.55 -8.32
CA GLY A 8 13.53 22.62 -9.46
C GLY A 8 14.04 21.21 -9.19
N VAL A 9 14.94 21.02 -8.21
CA VAL A 9 15.58 19.72 -7.95
C VAL A 9 14.72 18.83 -7.05
N LEU A 10 13.88 19.42 -6.18
CA LEU A 10 13.03 18.64 -5.28
C LEU A 10 11.83 17.99 -5.99
N ALA A 11 11.26 18.66 -7.00
CA ALA A 11 10.18 18.10 -7.81
C ALA A 11 10.64 16.88 -8.64
N LEU A 12 11.90 16.88 -9.11
CA LEU A 12 12.47 15.79 -9.91
C LEU A 12 12.65 14.49 -9.10
N MET A 13 12.93 14.60 -7.79
CA MET A 13 13.15 13.44 -6.90
C MET A 13 11.85 12.68 -6.60
N ILE A 14 10.69 13.36 -6.58
CA ILE A 14 9.38 12.71 -6.39
C ILE A 14 9.02 11.88 -7.64
N ILE A 15 9.42 12.32 -8.83
CA ILE A 15 9.17 11.61 -10.10
C ILE A 15 10.15 10.44 -10.30
N LEU A 16 11.43 10.60 -9.94
CA LEU A 16 12.43 9.53 -10.07
C LEU A 16 12.21 8.39 -9.06
N ALA A 17 11.65 8.67 -7.88
CA ALA A 17 11.23 7.62 -6.95
C ALA A 17 10.03 6.80 -7.47
N ALA A 18 9.23 7.34 -8.40
CA ALA A 18 8.10 6.63 -9.02
C ALA A 18 8.51 5.71 -10.18
N LEU A 19 9.69 5.90 -10.80
CA LEU A 19 10.05 5.24 -12.06
C LEU A 19 11.19 4.22 -11.97
N GLY A 20 11.87 4.09 -10.82
CA GLY A 20 12.92 3.07 -10.60
C GLY A 20 12.40 1.64 -10.38
N THR A 21 11.09 1.41 -10.34
CA THR A 21 10.48 0.08 -10.20
C THR A 21 9.40 -0.13 -11.26
N ALA A 22 9.81 -0.35 -12.50
CA ALA A 22 8.96 -0.59 -13.67
C ALA A 22 8.07 -1.86 -13.60
N SER A 23 7.78 -2.40 -12.41
CA SER A 23 6.87 -3.53 -12.24
C SER A 23 6.02 -3.52 -10.96
N ALA A 24 6.21 -2.57 -10.02
CA ALA A 24 5.43 -2.53 -8.78
C ALA A 24 4.32 -1.45 -8.77
N TYR A 25 4.46 -0.38 -9.57
CA TYR A 25 3.47 0.69 -9.68
C TYR A 25 2.58 0.51 -10.93
N ARG A 26 1.92 -0.64 -11.03
CA ARG A 26 0.72 -0.81 -11.87
C ARG A 26 -0.54 -0.40 -11.09
N GLY A 27 -0.41 0.62 -10.24
CA GLY A 27 -1.50 1.25 -9.50
C GLY A 27 -1.79 2.61 -10.13
N ASN A 28 -3.04 3.06 -10.03
CA ASN A 28 -3.53 4.32 -10.56
C ASN A 28 -2.77 5.51 -9.95
N VAL A 29 -1.69 5.95 -10.59
CA VAL A 29 -0.92 7.14 -10.18
C VAL A 29 -1.81 8.35 -10.50
N PHE A 30 -2.31 9.05 -9.49
CA PHE A 30 -3.17 10.24 -9.64
C PHE A 30 -4.48 10.07 -10.42
N GLY A 31 -5.08 8.86 -10.47
CA GLY A 31 -6.28 8.73 -11.30
C GLY A 31 -5.98 8.63 -12.81
N MET A 32 -4.70 8.63 -13.19
CA MET A 32 -4.25 8.80 -14.56
C MET A 32 -4.70 7.65 -15.46
N ASP A 33 -5.39 8.01 -16.53
CA ASP A 33 -5.80 7.11 -17.59
C ASP A 33 -4.57 6.52 -18.32
N SER A 34 -4.81 5.59 -19.25
CA SER A 34 -3.72 4.94 -19.99
C SER A 34 -3.03 5.86 -21.00
N GLU A 35 -3.76 6.81 -21.59
CA GLU A 35 -3.28 7.73 -22.63
C GLU A 35 -2.31 8.76 -22.02
N SER A 36 -2.71 9.40 -20.92
CA SER A 36 -1.84 10.31 -20.16
C SER A 36 -0.53 9.64 -19.70
N ARG A 37 -0.56 8.33 -19.43
CA ARG A 37 0.65 7.54 -19.08
C ARG A 37 1.56 7.32 -20.27
N GLU A 38 1.00 6.97 -21.44
CA GLU A 38 1.77 6.82 -22.67
C GLU A 38 2.44 8.14 -23.06
N ASP A 39 1.75 9.27 -22.93
CA ASP A 39 2.31 10.60 -23.22
C ASP A 39 3.49 10.96 -22.30
N ILE A 40 3.41 10.63 -21.02
CA ILE A 40 4.53 10.81 -20.08
C ILE A 40 5.72 9.94 -20.48
N VAL A 41 5.48 8.66 -20.82
CA VAL A 41 6.55 7.74 -21.25
C VAL A 41 7.23 8.29 -22.51
N ASN A 42 6.44 8.66 -23.52
CA ASN A 42 6.95 9.23 -24.77
C ASN A 42 7.77 10.52 -24.53
N ALA A 43 7.28 11.41 -23.65
CA ALA A 43 8.00 12.63 -23.30
C ALA A 43 9.34 12.34 -22.60
N ILE A 44 9.42 11.29 -21.79
CA ILE A 44 10.67 10.86 -21.13
C ILE A 44 11.62 10.23 -22.15
N GLU A 45 11.15 9.31 -22.98
CA GLU A 45 11.97 8.62 -24.00
C GLU A 45 12.58 9.59 -25.02
N THR A 46 11.83 10.66 -25.33
CA THR A 46 12.29 11.73 -26.23
C THR A 46 12.99 12.88 -25.52
N ASN A 47 13.16 12.80 -24.19
CA ASN A 47 13.72 13.87 -23.35
C ASN A 47 13.03 15.24 -23.55
N ASN A 48 11.73 15.23 -23.81
CA ASN A 48 10.92 16.41 -24.06
C ASN A 48 10.28 16.93 -22.76
N TYR A 49 11.03 17.78 -22.05
CA TYR A 49 10.58 18.38 -20.80
C TYR A 49 9.27 19.18 -20.92
N GLN A 50 9.03 19.88 -22.04
CA GLN A 50 7.83 20.70 -22.19
C GLN A 50 6.59 19.82 -22.32
N ALA A 51 6.64 18.76 -23.13
CA ALA A 51 5.56 17.79 -23.25
C ALA A 51 5.26 17.13 -21.90
N TRP A 52 6.30 16.69 -21.20
CA TRP A 52 6.15 16.11 -19.86
C TRP A 52 5.49 17.10 -18.88
N LYS A 53 5.94 18.35 -18.87
CA LYS A 53 5.39 19.39 -18.00
C LYS A 53 3.92 19.68 -18.30
N GLU A 54 3.54 19.72 -19.56
CA GLU A 54 2.15 19.98 -19.98
C GLU A 54 1.22 18.88 -19.48
N VAL A 55 1.56 17.61 -19.73
CA VAL A 55 0.78 16.46 -19.26
C VAL A 55 0.66 16.47 -17.74
N MET A 56 1.77 16.70 -17.01
CA MET A 56 1.74 16.77 -15.55
C MET A 56 0.95 17.96 -15.02
N SER A 57 1.01 19.12 -15.69
CA SER A 57 0.28 20.32 -15.26
C SER A 57 -1.22 20.14 -15.38
N ASN A 58 -1.68 19.42 -16.42
CA ASN A 58 -3.10 19.08 -16.58
C ASN A 58 -3.62 18.16 -15.47
N GLN A 59 -2.74 17.37 -14.86
CA GLN A 59 -3.08 16.44 -13.78
C GLN A 59 -3.05 17.10 -12.39
N LEU A 60 -2.45 18.29 -12.28
CA LEU A 60 -2.37 19.05 -11.02
C LEU A 60 -3.62 19.92 -10.83
N THR A 61 -4.78 19.28 -10.73
CA THR A 61 -6.05 19.92 -10.39
C THR A 61 -6.25 19.94 -8.87
N GLU A 62 -7.08 20.87 -8.39
CA GLU A 62 -7.48 20.93 -6.98
C GLU A 62 -8.23 19.65 -6.55
N GLU A 63 -9.07 19.10 -7.43
CA GLU A 63 -9.76 17.83 -7.22
C GLU A 63 -8.78 16.66 -7.00
N ASN A 64 -7.78 16.52 -7.87
CA ASN A 64 -6.77 15.46 -7.75
C ASN A 64 -5.89 15.64 -6.50
N PHE A 65 -5.65 16.88 -6.10
CA PHE A 65 -4.95 17.18 -4.85
C PHE A 65 -5.77 16.73 -3.64
N ASN A 66 -7.06 17.08 -3.58
CA ASN A 66 -7.94 16.68 -2.48
C ASN A 66 -8.08 15.16 -2.38
N ASP A 67 -8.26 14.46 -3.50
CA ASP A 67 -8.26 13.00 -3.56
C ASP A 67 -6.93 12.38 -3.06
N CYS A 68 -5.80 13.04 -3.32
CA CYS A 68 -4.51 12.63 -2.75
C CYS A 68 -4.46 12.79 -1.22
N VAL A 69 -4.97 13.91 -0.71
CA VAL A 69 -5.06 14.20 0.73
C VAL A 69 -5.94 13.18 1.42
N GLU A 70 -7.16 12.93 0.92
CA GLU A 70 -8.09 11.95 1.49
C GLU A 70 -7.48 10.55 1.54
N ARG A 71 -6.82 10.11 0.45
CA ARG A 71 -6.11 8.82 0.44
C ARG A 71 -4.95 8.77 1.42
N HIS A 72 -4.25 9.88 1.61
CA HIS A 72 -3.15 9.95 2.57
C HIS A 72 -3.68 9.84 4.01
N GLU A 73 -4.74 10.57 4.35
CA GLU A 73 -5.41 10.52 5.64
C GLU A 73 -5.93 9.10 5.92
N ALA A 74 -6.69 8.52 4.99
CA ALA A 74 -7.19 7.14 5.12
C ALA A 74 -6.06 6.11 5.29
N ARG A 75 -4.91 6.31 4.61
CA ARG A 75 -3.73 5.45 4.81
C ARG A 75 -3.05 5.68 6.15
N SER A 76 -3.04 6.92 6.65
CA SER A 76 -2.48 7.25 7.95
C SER A 76 -3.29 6.59 9.07
N GLU A 77 -4.62 6.71 9.02
CA GLU A 77 -5.52 6.03 9.95
C GLU A 77 -5.35 4.51 9.89
N MET A 78 -5.26 3.94 8.69
CA MET A 78 -4.96 2.51 8.54
C MET A 78 -3.58 2.11 9.09
N ARG A 79 -2.58 3.01 9.07
CA ARG A 79 -1.26 2.74 9.65
C ARG A 79 -1.33 2.74 11.17
N GLU A 80 -2.03 3.70 11.76
CA GLU A 80 -2.24 3.78 13.20
C GLU A 80 -2.95 2.53 13.73
N HIS A 81 -4.07 2.14 13.11
CA HIS A 81 -4.76 0.89 13.47
C HIS A 81 -3.90 -0.37 13.27
N ARG A 82 -2.96 -0.38 12.33
CA ARG A 82 -2.01 -1.50 12.18
C ARG A 82 -0.98 -1.53 13.30
N GLU A 83 -0.53 -0.36 13.73
CA GLU A 83 0.45 -0.21 14.80
C GLU A 83 -0.13 -0.66 16.14
N ASP A 84 -1.32 -0.18 16.52
CA ASP A 84 -1.97 -0.54 17.78
C ASP A 84 -2.16 -2.05 17.93
N LYS A 85 -2.59 -2.72 16.85
CA LYS A 85 -2.72 -4.18 16.84
C LYS A 85 -1.38 -4.88 16.97
N ARG A 86 -0.36 -4.38 16.27
CA ARG A 86 0.98 -4.96 16.35
C ARG A 86 1.48 -4.89 17.78
N GLN A 87 1.37 -3.73 18.41
CA GLN A 87 1.77 -3.54 19.80
C GLN A 87 0.98 -4.45 20.75
N ALA A 88 -0.33 -4.59 20.56
CA ALA A 88 -1.13 -5.49 21.37
C ALA A 88 -0.70 -6.96 21.23
N ILE A 89 -0.38 -7.42 20.01
CA ILE A 89 0.13 -8.78 19.77
C ILE A 89 1.52 -8.96 20.39
N GLU A 90 2.45 -8.03 20.18
CA GLU A 90 3.81 -8.08 20.73
C GLU A 90 3.81 -8.03 22.27
N ALA A 91 2.87 -7.30 22.87
CA ALA A 91 2.69 -7.23 24.31
C ALA A 91 1.89 -8.42 24.89
N GLY A 92 1.27 -9.26 24.06
CA GLY A 92 0.35 -10.31 24.50
C GLY A 92 -0.91 -9.77 25.19
N ASP A 93 -1.35 -8.54 24.87
CA ASP A 93 -2.52 -7.91 25.49
C ASP A 93 -3.78 -8.15 24.66
N TYR A 94 -4.54 -9.20 25.04
CA TYR A 94 -5.80 -9.55 24.38
C TYR A 94 -6.86 -8.44 24.46
N LYS A 95 -6.90 -7.66 25.55
CA LYS A 95 -7.90 -6.60 25.73
C LYS A 95 -7.60 -5.44 24.80
N ALA A 96 -6.34 -5.01 24.74
CA ALA A 96 -5.90 -3.99 23.79
C ALA A 96 -6.11 -4.45 22.34
N PHE A 97 -5.84 -5.72 22.05
CA PHE A 97 -6.08 -6.30 20.74
C PHE A 97 -7.56 -6.24 20.34
N LYS A 98 -8.49 -6.60 21.23
CA LYS A 98 -9.94 -6.53 20.93
C LYS A 98 -10.41 -5.13 20.60
N VAL A 99 -9.91 -4.12 21.32
CA VAL A 99 -10.22 -2.71 21.02
C VAL A 99 -9.65 -2.32 19.65
N ALA A 100 -8.41 -2.67 19.36
CA ALA A 100 -7.76 -2.35 18.09
C ALA A 100 -8.33 -3.14 16.89
N ALA A 101 -8.99 -4.28 17.14
CA ALA A 101 -9.55 -5.17 16.12
C ALA A 101 -11.07 -5.04 15.90
N GLU A 102 -11.77 -4.24 16.70
CA GLU A 102 -13.25 -4.17 16.76
C GLU A 102 -13.92 -3.97 15.39
N ASN A 103 -13.30 -3.22 14.49
CA ASN A 103 -13.85 -2.87 13.17
C ASN A 103 -13.24 -3.67 12.00
N LEU A 104 -12.60 -4.81 12.25
CA LEU A 104 -11.89 -5.57 11.21
C LEU A 104 -12.52 -6.94 10.96
N PRO A 105 -13.29 -7.10 9.85
CA PRO A 105 -13.91 -8.37 9.50
C PRO A 105 -12.93 -9.54 9.32
N VAL A 106 -11.67 -9.26 8.95
CA VAL A 106 -10.64 -10.28 8.73
C VAL A 106 -10.21 -11.00 10.01
N LEU A 107 -10.47 -10.41 11.19
CA LEU A 107 -10.08 -10.96 12.49
C LEU A 107 -11.28 -11.55 13.26
N SER A 108 -12.42 -11.75 12.58
CA SER A 108 -13.63 -12.34 13.18
C SER A 108 -13.43 -13.75 13.71
N ASN A 109 -12.31 -14.43 13.43
CA ASN A 109 -12.06 -15.78 13.92
C ASN A 109 -11.35 -15.79 15.28
N ILE A 110 -10.85 -14.64 15.76
CA ILE A 110 -10.19 -14.53 17.06
C ILE A 110 -11.26 -14.15 18.10
N GLN A 111 -11.82 -15.13 18.79
CA GLN A 111 -12.99 -14.95 19.66
C GLN A 111 -12.64 -14.99 21.15
N ASN A 112 -11.54 -15.66 21.51
CA ASN A 112 -11.11 -15.87 22.89
C ASN A 112 -9.60 -15.67 23.07
N GLU A 113 -9.12 -15.85 24.30
CA GLU A 113 -7.69 -15.70 24.66
C GLU A 113 -6.82 -16.79 24.03
N ASP A 114 -7.32 -18.02 23.88
CA ASP A 114 -6.57 -19.12 23.25
C ASP A 114 -6.33 -18.84 21.75
N ASP A 115 -7.35 -18.33 21.04
CA ASP A 115 -7.21 -17.90 19.64
C ASP A 115 -6.19 -16.76 19.50
N PHE A 116 -6.19 -15.86 20.47
CA PHE A 116 -5.24 -14.75 20.52
C PHE A 116 -3.81 -15.24 20.81
N GLU A 117 -3.63 -16.21 21.71
CA GLU A 117 -2.31 -16.79 21.97
C GLU A 117 -1.74 -17.47 20.72
N MET A 118 -2.57 -18.22 19.98
CA MET A 118 -2.19 -18.75 18.67
C MET A 118 -1.81 -17.65 17.67
N LEU A 119 -2.48 -16.49 17.71
CA LEU A 119 -2.12 -15.33 16.88
C LEU A 119 -0.76 -14.74 17.28
N VAL A 120 -0.44 -14.69 18.58
CA VAL A 120 0.87 -14.25 19.07
C VAL A 120 1.96 -15.22 18.61
N GLN A 121 1.74 -16.53 18.71
CA GLN A 121 2.66 -17.56 18.21
C GLN A 121 2.88 -17.43 16.71
N LEU A 122 1.80 -17.21 15.95
CA LEU A 122 1.86 -16.98 14.51
C LEU A 122 2.69 -15.74 14.18
N HIS A 123 2.54 -14.66 14.94
CA HIS A 123 3.34 -13.45 14.77
C HIS A 123 4.83 -13.73 15.02
N GLN A 124 5.15 -14.45 16.10
CA GLN A 124 6.52 -14.81 16.45
C GLN A 124 7.16 -15.71 15.38
N ALA A 125 6.49 -16.79 14.99
CA ALA A 125 6.97 -17.69 13.93
C ALA A 125 7.22 -16.95 12.61
N LYS A 126 6.41 -15.92 12.29
CA LYS A 126 6.63 -15.07 11.13
C LYS A 126 7.89 -14.20 11.26
N LEU A 127 8.19 -13.66 12.44
CA LEU A 127 9.43 -12.92 12.70
C LEU A 127 10.66 -13.82 12.60
N ASP A 128 10.52 -15.06 13.05
CA ASP A 128 11.58 -16.08 13.04
C ASP A 128 11.78 -16.72 11.64
N GLY A 129 10.89 -16.42 10.68
CA GLY A 129 10.94 -16.97 9.32
C GLY A 129 10.49 -18.43 9.22
N ASP A 130 9.82 -18.95 10.26
CA ASP A 130 9.27 -20.30 10.29
C ASP A 130 7.92 -20.34 9.56
N TYR A 131 7.99 -20.44 8.23
CA TYR A 131 6.81 -20.46 7.37
C TYR A 131 5.98 -21.75 7.48
N GLU A 132 6.53 -22.83 8.04
CA GLU A 132 5.80 -24.09 8.26
C GLU A 132 4.84 -23.92 9.44
N THR A 133 5.36 -23.51 10.59
CA THR A 133 4.55 -23.20 11.79
C THR A 133 3.50 -22.12 11.50
N VAL A 134 3.88 -21.10 10.73
CA VAL A 134 2.96 -20.04 10.32
C VAL A 134 1.81 -20.58 9.45
N ALA A 135 2.06 -21.54 8.56
CA ALA A 135 1.01 -22.11 7.72
C ALA A 135 0.00 -22.91 8.56
N GLU A 136 0.50 -23.73 9.50
CA GLU A 136 -0.33 -24.53 10.41
C GLU A 136 -1.20 -23.64 11.30
N LEU A 137 -0.60 -22.64 11.97
CA LEU A 137 -1.33 -21.73 12.86
C LEU A 137 -2.38 -20.91 12.10
N ARG A 138 -2.12 -20.52 10.85
CA ARG A 138 -3.13 -19.83 10.03
C ARG A 138 -4.32 -20.70 9.70
N GLU A 139 -4.09 -21.97 9.39
CA GLU A 139 -5.16 -22.93 9.11
C GLU A 139 -6.01 -23.15 10.36
N GLN A 140 -5.38 -23.34 11.52
CA GLN A 140 -6.07 -23.48 12.80
C GLN A 140 -6.93 -22.25 13.15
N LEU A 141 -6.43 -21.04 12.85
CA LEU A 141 -7.16 -19.79 13.04
C LEU A 141 -8.16 -19.45 11.91
N GLY A 142 -8.25 -20.29 10.88
CA GLY A 142 -9.13 -20.08 9.73
C GLY A 142 -8.84 -18.77 8.96
N LEU A 143 -7.62 -18.24 9.04
CA LEU A 143 -7.29 -16.92 8.49
C LEU A 143 -7.17 -17.00 6.95
N PRO A 144 -7.82 -16.08 6.19
CA PRO A 144 -7.85 -16.15 4.74
C PRO A 144 -6.48 -15.89 4.09
N GLY A 145 -6.05 -16.78 3.20
CA GLY A 145 -4.89 -16.64 2.28
C GLY A 145 -3.71 -17.57 2.61
N ARG A 146 -3.16 -18.27 1.61
CA ARG A 146 -1.85 -18.94 1.70
C ARG A 146 -0.72 -17.92 1.51
N PHE A 147 0.39 -18.06 2.22
CA PHE A 147 1.61 -17.32 1.93
C PHE A 147 1.99 -17.57 0.46
N GLY A 148 2.02 -16.50 -0.34
CA GLY A 148 2.33 -16.59 -1.78
C GLY A 148 1.13 -16.70 -2.72
N GLU A 149 -0.09 -16.95 -2.24
CA GLU A 149 -1.30 -16.76 -3.05
C GLU A 149 -1.78 -15.30 -2.97
N HIS A 150 -0.92 -14.37 -3.38
CA HIS A 150 -1.49 -13.27 -4.13
C HIS A 150 -2.07 -13.89 -5.40
N LYS A 151 -3.38 -14.16 -5.39
CA LYS A 151 -4.15 -14.10 -6.63
C LYS A 151 -3.81 -12.73 -7.21
N MET A 152 -2.85 -12.69 -8.12
CA MET A 152 -2.68 -11.56 -9.01
C MET A 152 -4.03 -11.47 -9.72
N SER A 153 -4.92 -10.60 -9.24
CA SER A 153 -6.16 -10.23 -9.91
C SER A 153 -5.85 -9.34 -11.12
N GLY A 154 -4.82 -9.71 -11.87
CA GLY A 154 -4.51 -9.19 -13.18
C GLY A 154 -4.76 -10.32 -14.17
N GLN A 155 -5.64 -10.06 -15.13
CA GLN A 155 -5.65 -10.72 -16.43
C GLN A 155 -6.44 -12.04 -16.56
N SER A 156 -7.76 -11.93 -16.55
CA SER A 156 -8.61 -12.81 -17.37
C SER A 156 -9.99 -12.18 -17.56
N GLY A 157 -10.17 -11.44 -18.66
CA GLY A 157 -11.47 -10.83 -18.95
C GLY A 157 -11.53 -9.79 -20.05
N ARG A 158 -10.77 -9.94 -21.14
CA ARG A 158 -11.15 -9.31 -22.42
C ARG A 158 -11.26 -10.38 -23.48
N GLY A 159 -12.45 -10.97 -23.51
CA GLY A 159 -12.94 -11.79 -24.60
C GLY A 159 -14.35 -11.32 -24.92
N ARG A 160 -14.46 -10.34 -25.82
CA ARG A 160 -15.44 -10.22 -26.90
C ARG A 160 -15.28 -8.87 -27.58
#